data_AF-A0A554I8P8-F1
#
_entry.id   AF-A0A554I8P8-F1
#
_cell.length_a   1.000
_cell.length_b   1.000
_cell.length_c   1.000
_cell.angle_alpha   90.00
_cell.angle_beta   90.00
_cell.angle_gamma   90.00
#
_symmetry.space_group_name_H-M   'P 1'
#
loop_
_entity.id
_entity.type
_entity.pdbx_description
1 polymer ?
#
loop_
_entity_poly.entity_id
_entity_poly.type
_entity_poly.pdbx_seq_one_letter_code
_entity_poly.pdbx_strand_id
1 'polypeptide(L)'
;MRIHTKRLFLWVFLLVVIGFLAFFGIELQNREPIIRTFDDCVIAGKRVVESIPRRCEISEGQFIVDIKGVTRGDVGEVGTCSTYVFENYTVDNFLKGSAVIDYGTYPGEKKEELSNDVKSVIAKEVAKGPNFSGYYVVPSWGCGTLCQESAIINGKTGKILIFGFASQYGIEIKKDSKLFIVNPKKNIPSENQVSSEERSTLTRSYYVLENDRFNLLCREFVYKK
;
A
#
# COMPACT_ATOMS: atom_id res chain seq x y z
N MET A 1 34.23 -55.99 -41.73
CA MET A 1 33.05 -55.09 -41.62
C MET A 1 32.73 -54.85 -40.13
N ARG A 2 33.43 -53.93 -39.45
CA ARG A 2 33.25 -53.72 -37.98
C ARG A 2 33.66 -52.31 -37.50
N ILE A 3 33.44 -51.29 -38.33
CA ILE A 3 33.87 -49.90 -38.04
C ILE A 3 32.69 -48.91 -37.96
N HIS A 4 31.48 -49.28 -38.40
CA HIS A 4 30.35 -48.34 -38.44
C HIS A 4 29.58 -48.15 -37.11
N THR A 5 29.68 -49.07 -36.15
CA THR A 5 28.86 -49.03 -34.93
C THR A 5 29.32 -48.01 -33.89
N LYS A 6 30.63 -47.73 -33.79
CA LYS A 6 31.16 -46.77 -32.81
C LYS A 6 30.81 -45.32 -33.13
N ARG A 7 30.77 -44.95 -34.42
CA ARG A 7 30.37 -43.61 -34.85
C ARG A 7 28.89 -43.36 -34.61
N LEU A 8 28.03 -44.35 -34.90
CA LEU A 8 26.59 -44.22 -34.68
C LEU A 8 26.25 -44.00 -33.20
N PHE A 9 26.93 -44.72 -32.30
CA PHE A 9 26.71 -44.58 -30.85
C PHE A 9 27.11 -43.21 -30.32
N LEU A 10 28.21 -42.64 -30.85
CA LEU A 10 28.67 -41.30 -30.48
C LEU A 10 27.68 -40.20 -30.90
N TRP A 11 27.10 -40.32 -32.11
CA TRP A 11 26.10 -39.37 -32.61
C TRP A 11 24.78 -39.44 -31.83
N VAL A 12 24.33 -40.65 -31.48
CA VAL A 12 23.14 -40.82 -30.64
C VAL A 12 23.36 -40.23 -29.25
N PHE A 13 24.52 -40.47 -28.63
CA PHE A 13 24.84 -39.89 -27.33
C PHE A 13 24.90 -38.36 -27.37
N LEU A 14 25.50 -37.78 -28.41
CA LEU A 14 25.56 -36.32 -28.58
C LEU A 14 24.16 -35.69 -28.73
N LEU A 15 23.28 -36.32 -29.51
CA LEU A 15 21.90 -35.84 -29.70
C LEU A 15 21.08 -35.92 -28.41
N VAL A 16 21.26 -36.98 -27.61
CA VAL A 16 20.62 -37.11 -26.30
C VAL A 16 21.11 -36.01 -25.35
N VAL A 17 22.42 -35.73 -25.31
CA VAL A 17 22.98 -34.67 -24.46
C VAL A 17 22.50 -33.28 -24.89
N ILE A 18 22.45 -32.99 -26.19
CA ILE A 18 21.92 -31.71 -26.70
C ILE A 18 20.43 -31.57 -26.37
N GLY A 19 19.64 -32.64 -26.53
CA GLY A 19 18.24 -32.66 -26.15
C GLY A 19 18.04 -32.42 -24.65
N PHE A 20 18.89 -33.02 -23.81
CA PHE A 20 18.86 -32.82 -22.36
C PHE A 20 19.25 -31.39 -21.98
N LEU A 21 20.30 -30.82 -22.59
CA LEU A 21 20.72 -29.44 -22.34
C LEU A 21 19.67 -28.43 -22.83
N ALA A 22 19.00 -28.68 -23.96
CA ALA A 22 17.90 -27.84 -24.43
C ALA A 22 16.68 -27.93 -23.49
N PHE A 23 16.34 -29.14 -23.03
CA PHE A 23 15.23 -29.34 -22.08
C PHE A 23 15.49 -28.65 -20.74
N PHE A 24 16.69 -28.80 -20.17
CA PHE A 24 17.08 -28.10 -18.93
C PHE A 24 17.27 -26.58 -19.12
N GLY A 25 17.70 -26.14 -20.30
CA GLY A 25 17.82 -24.71 -20.63
C GLY A 25 16.47 -24.01 -20.74
N ILE A 26 15.43 -24.69 -21.24
CA ILE A 26 14.07 -24.17 -21.33
C ILE A 26 13.41 -24.10 -19.94
N GLU A 27 13.64 -25.10 -19.08
CA GLU A 27 13.03 -25.15 -17.75
C GLU A 27 13.51 -24.03 -16.80
N LEU A 28 14.72 -23.51 -17.00
CA LEU A 28 15.27 -22.39 -16.20
C LEU A 28 14.71 -21.02 -16.62
N GLN A 29 14.14 -20.88 -17.82
CA GLN A 29 13.59 -19.61 -18.30
C GLN A 29 12.12 -19.36 -17.88
N ASN A 30 11.41 -20.39 -17.38
CA ASN A 30 9.98 -20.32 -17.07
C ASN A 30 9.65 -20.13 -15.57
N ARG A 31 10.61 -19.78 -14.72
CA ARG A 31 10.27 -19.42 -13.34
C ARG A 31 9.73 -18.00 -13.28
N GLU A 32 8.49 -17.85 -12.80
CA GLU A 32 7.93 -16.54 -12.52
C GLU A 32 8.87 -15.74 -11.60
N PRO A 33 9.12 -14.45 -11.89
CA PRO A 33 9.97 -13.61 -11.07
C PRO A 33 9.37 -13.49 -9.65
N ILE A 34 10.23 -13.60 -8.64
CA ILE A 34 9.79 -13.43 -7.25
C ILE A 34 9.55 -11.94 -7.02
N ILE A 35 8.28 -11.54 -6.99
CA ILE A 35 7.89 -10.15 -6.77
C ILE A 35 7.88 -9.86 -5.25
N ARG A 36 8.76 -8.97 -4.76
CA ARG A 36 8.82 -8.59 -3.33
C ARG A 36 8.57 -7.11 -3.10
N THR A 37 8.95 -6.28 -4.05
CA THR A 37 8.82 -4.82 -3.99
C THR A 37 7.85 -4.31 -5.06
N PHE A 38 7.43 -3.05 -4.91
CA PHE A 38 6.64 -2.39 -5.94
C PHE A 38 7.42 -2.32 -7.27
N ASP A 39 8.72 -2.02 -7.20
CA ASP A 39 9.59 -1.98 -8.38
C ASP A 39 9.68 -3.34 -9.06
N ASP A 40 9.82 -4.44 -8.31
CA ASP A 40 9.79 -5.80 -8.89
C ASP A 40 8.47 -6.07 -9.62
N CYS A 41 7.37 -5.55 -9.07
CA CYS A 41 6.03 -5.74 -9.62
C CYS A 41 5.87 -4.98 -10.94
N VAL A 42 6.35 -3.74 -10.98
CA VAL A 42 6.40 -2.92 -12.21
C VAL A 42 7.31 -3.58 -13.26
N ILE A 43 8.50 -4.03 -12.85
CA ILE A 43 9.46 -4.72 -13.74
C ILE A 43 8.87 -6.02 -14.29
N ALA A 44 8.10 -6.75 -13.48
CA ALA A 44 7.38 -7.95 -13.88
C ALA A 44 6.17 -7.68 -14.79
N GLY A 45 5.92 -6.42 -15.18
CA GLY A 45 4.83 -6.04 -16.10
C GLY A 45 3.43 -6.21 -15.51
N LYS A 46 3.30 -6.28 -14.18
CA LYS A 46 2.02 -6.39 -13.49
C LYS A 46 1.22 -5.09 -13.59
N ARG A 47 -0.09 -5.19 -13.42
CA ARG A 47 -1.00 -4.03 -13.50
C ARG A 47 -0.70 -3.05 -12.37
N VAL A 48 -0.36 -1.81 -12.72
CA VAL A 48 -0.25 -0.72 -11.76
C VAL A 48 -1.56 0.06 -11.72
N VAL A 49 -2.17 0.10 -10.55
CA VAL A 49 -3.24 1.03 -10.22
C VAL A 49 -2.59 2.30 -9.70
N GLU A 50 -2.75 3.40 -10.45
CA GLU A 50 -2.25 4.73 -10.12
C GLU A 50 -3.06 5.39 -8.98
N SER A 51 -3.18 4.68 -7.85
CA SER A 51 -3.63 5.23 -6.57
C SER A 51 -2.46 5.87 -5.83
N ILE A 52 -2.71 6.51 -4.68
CA ILE A 52 -1.63 6.86 -3.74
C ILE A 52 -1.91 6.13 -2.40
N PRO A 53 -0.97 5.32 -1.88
CA PRO A 53 0.22 4.84 -2.59
C PRO A 53 -0.18 4.08 -3.86
N ARG A 54 0.68 4.09 -4.89
CA ARG A 54 0.43 3.31 -6.11
C ARG A 54 0.31 1.85 -5.72
N ARG A 55 -0.56 1.11 -6.38
CA ARG A 55 -0.74 -0.32 -6.11
C ARG A 55 -0.34 -1.08 -7.34
N CYS A 56 0.35 -2.19 -7.17
CA CYS A 56 0.72 -3.08 -8.24
C CYS A 56 0.15 -4.46 -7.94
N GLU A 57 -0.73 -4.94 -8.82
CA GLU A 57 -1.51 -6.16 -8.64
C GLU A 57 -0.66 -7.39 -9.00
N ILE A 58 -0.22 -8.15 -8.00
CA ILE A 58 0.62 -9.34 -8.21
C ILE A 58 -0.22 -10.55 -8.63
N SER A 59 -1.45 -10.64 -8.12
CA SER A 59 -2.50 -11.59 -8.46
C SER A 59 -3.86 -10.94 -8.20
N GLU A 60 -4.95 -11.54 -8.66
CA GLU A 60 -6.31 -11.02 -8.49
C GLU A 60 -6.59 -10.59 -7.03
N GLY A 61 -6.81 -9.29 -6.83
CA GLY A 61 -7.09 -8.71 -5.50
C GLY A 61 -5.89 -8.59 -4.55
N GLN A 62 -4.69 -9.01 -4.95
CA GLN A 62 -3.47 -8.90 -4.14
C GLN A 62 -2.55 -7.81 -4.69
N PHE A 63 -2.21 -6.83 -3.86
CA PHE A 63 -1.44 -5.66 -4.27
C PHE A 63 -0.16 -5.50 -3.45
N ILE A 64 0.92 -5.10 -4.12
CA ILE A 64 2.07 -4.44 -3.48
C ILE A 64 1.88 -2.94 -3.65
N VAL A 65 2.09 -2.20 -2.57
CA VAL A 65 1.94 -0.75 -2.56
C VAL A 65 3.30 -0.09 -2.78
N ASP A 66 3.35 0.99 -3.56
CA ASP A 66 4.48 1.89 -3.73
C ASP A 66 4.67 2.70 -2.45
N ILE A 67 5.17 1.98 -1.46
CA ILE A 67 5.64 2.52 -0.22
C ILE A 67 7.07 2.05 -0.11
N LYS A 68 8.01 3.00 -0.15
CA LYS A 68 9.42 2.68 0.04
C LYS A 68 9.62 1.86 1.32
N GLY A 69 10.23 0.69 1.18
CA GLY A 69 10.68 -0.14 2.30
C GLY A 69 9.64 -1.10 2.89
N VAL A 70 8.59 -1.49 2.16
CA VAL A 70 7.57 -2.43 2.65
C VAL A 70 7.41 -3.62 1.73
N THR A 71 7.81 -4.78 2.23
CA THR A 71 7.73 -6.11 1.65
C THR A 71 6.77 -6.98 2.46
N ARG A 72 6.30 -8.08 1.86
CA ARG A 72 5.50 -9.08 2.55
C ARG A 72 6.37 -9.76 3.63
N GLY A 73 6.17 -9.37 4.90
CA GLY A 73 7.00 -9.81 6.03
C GLY A 73 7.41 -8.68 6.97
N ASP A 74 7.28 -7.42 6.54
CA ASP A 74 7.71 -6.23 7.29
C ASP A 74 6.72 -5.78 8.37
N VAL A 75 5.89 -6.71 8.87
CA VAL A 75 5.02 -6.46 10.02
C VAL A 75 5.76 -6.88 11.28
N GLY A 76 6.17 -5.89 12.07
CA GLY A 76 6.79 -6.10 13.36
C GLY A 76 5.83 -6.68 14.40
N GLU A 77 6.40 -7.18 15.50
CA GLU A 77 5.64 -7.57 16.67
C GLU A 77 5.01 -6.35 17.36
N VAL A 78 4.02 -6.60 18.21
CA VAL A 78 3.35 -5.56 19.00
C VAL A 78 4.38 -4.75 19.79
N GLY A 79 4.40 -3.44 19.60
CA GLY A 79 5.28 -2.52 20.31
C GLY A 79 6.53 -2.09 19.51
N THR A 80 6.79 -2.71 18.36
CA THR A 80 7.90 -2.34 17.46
C THR A 80 7.78 -0.88 17.01
N CYS A 81 6.56 -0.38 16.84
CA CYS A 81 6.31 0.98 16.35
C CYS A 81 6.16 2.03 17.47
N SER A 82 6.45 1.69 18.72
CA SER A 82 6.20 2.58 19.88
C SER A 82 7.01 3.88 19.88
N THR A 83 8.10 3.95 19.11
CA THR A 83 8.96 5.13 18.98
C THR A 83 8.34 6.25 18.11
N TYR A 84 7.32 5.94 17.32
CA TYR A 84 6.67 6.89 16.41
C TYR A 84 5.55 7.64 17.13
N VAL A 85 5.88 8.83 17.63
CA VAL A 85 4.97 9.74 18.34
C VAL A 85 4.89 11.09 17.63
N PHE A 86 3.75 11.78 17.71
CA PHE A 86 3.49 12.99 16.93
C PHE A 86 4.53 14.11 17.18
N GLU A 87 5.05 14.17 18.39
CA GLU A 87 6.01 15.17 18.89
C GLU A 87 7.37 15.07 18.19
N ASN A 88 7.69 13.94 17.54
CA ASN A 88 8.91 13.78 16.74
C ASN A 88 8.72 14.21 15.27
N TYR A 89 7.51 14.61 14.88
CA TYR A 89 7.14 14.89 13.48
C TYR A 89 6.44 16.26 13.34
N THR A 90 6.89 17.27 14.09
CA THR A 90 6.20 18.56 14.18
C THR A 90 6.19 19.36 12.88
N VAL A 91 5.19 20.23 12.74
CA VAL A 91 5.04 21.20 11.65
C VAL A 91 4.63 22.54 12.24
N ASP A 92 5.37 23.59 11.91
CA ASP A 92 5.13 24.93 12.46
C ASP A 92 4.42 25.88 11.47
N ASN A 93 4.30 25.46 10.21
CA ASN A 93 3.69 26.26 9.14
C ASN A 93 2.28 25.78 8.83
N PHE A 94 1.30 26.63 9.12
CA PHE A 94 -0.12 26.32 8.97
C PHE A 94 -0.76 27.13 7.85
N LEU A 95 -1.40 26.43 6.93
CA LEU A 95 -2.28 27.07 5.95
C LEU A 95 -3.58 27.49 6.63
N LYS A 96 -4.05 28.71 6.29
CA LYS A 96 -5.35 29.23 6.71
C LYS A 96 -6.37 28.96 5.60
N GLY A 97 -7.45 28.26 5.94
CA GLY A 97 -8.44 27.81 4.95
C GLY A 97 -7.87 26.80 3.96
N SER A 98 -8.65 26.49 2.92
CA SER A 98 -8.29 25.52 1.90
C SER A 98 -8.70 26.03 0.52
N ALA A 99 -7.96 25.63 -0.51
CA ALA A 99 -8.36 25.79 -1.89
C ALA A 99 -9.64 25.00 -2.21
N VAL A 100 -10.34 25.40 -3.28
CA VAL A 100 -11.49 24.68 -3.82
C VAL A 100 -11.05 23.29 -4.28
N ILE A 101 -11.84 22.26 -3.97
CA ILE A 101 -11.52 20.86 -4.30
C ILE A 101 -11.51 20.65 -5.81
N ASP A 102 -10.46 20.02 -6.30
CA ASP A 102 -10.35 19.53 -7.68
C ASP A 102 -10.72 18.04 -7.74
N TYR A 103 -12.00 17.75 -7.91
CA TYR A 103 -12.50 16.38 -8.05
C TYR A 103 -11.96 15.67 -9.32
N GLY A 104 -11.37 16.39 -10.28
CA GLY A 104 -10.75 15.82 -11.47
C GLY A 104 -9.43 15.11 -11.18
N THR A 105 -8.81 15.39 -10.04
CA THR A 105 -7.53 14.79 -9.58
C THR A 105 -7.70 13.50 -8.80
N TYR A 106 -8.92 12.98 -8.71
CA TYR A 106 -9.24 11.69 -8.13
C TYR A 106 -8.39 10.55 -8.75
N PRO A 107 -7.54 9.86 -7.96
CA PRO A 107 -6.62 8.84 -8.46
C PRO A 107 -7.26 7.44 -8.59
N GLY A 108 -8.57 7.35 -8.86
CA GLY A 108 -9.28 6.07 -8.98
C GLY A 108 -9.79 5.78 -10.39
N GLU A 109 -9.84 4.48 -10.73
CA GLU A 109 -10.30 3.98 -12.04
C GLU A 109 -11.75 4.34 -12.37
N LYS A 110 -12.54 4.68 -11.34
CA LYS A 110 -13.93 5.12 -11.48
C LYS A 110 -14.07 6.59 -11.12
N LYS A 111 -13.65 7.49 -12.03
CA LYS A 111 -13.95 8.94 -11.94
C LYS A 111 -15.46 9.23 -11.84
N GLU A 112 -16.31 8.26 -12.17
CA GLU A 112 -17.76 8.41 -12.33
C GLU A 112 -18.60 8.00 -11.10
N GLU A 113 -18.01 7.44 -10.03
CA GLU A 113 -18.79 6.87 -8.91
C GLU A 113 -18.51 7.52 -7.54
N LEU A 114 -17.93 8.72 -7.46
CA LEU A 114 -17.85 9.42 -6.18
C LEU A 114 -19.26 9.86 -5.76
N SER A 115 -19.85 9.17 -4.76
CA SER A 115 -21.21 9.43 -4.29
C SER A 115 -21.35 10.87 -3.75
N ASN A 116 -22.57 11.42 -3.87
CA ASN A 116 -22.86 12.76 -3.36
C ASN A 116 -22.65 12.87 -1.85
N ASP A 117 -22.85 11.77 -1.11
CA ASP A 117 -22.62 11.73 0.33
C ASP A 117 -21.13 11.89 0.65
N VAL A 118 -20.25 11.19 -0.07
CA VAL A 118 -18.80 11.35 0.11
C VAL A 118 -18.34 12.75 -0.30
N LYS A 119 -18.87 13.30 -1.42
CA LYS A 119 -18.58 14.70 -1.79
C LYS A 119 -18.99 15.70 -0.70
N SER A 120 -20.15 15.47 -0.08
CA SER A 120 -20.64 16.31 1.02
C SER A 120 -19.72 16.23 2.25
N VAL A 121 -19.27 15.02 2.62
CA VAL A 121 -18.29 14.83 3.71
C VAL A 121 -16.98 15.56 3.42
N ILE A 122 -16.44 15.40 2.20
CA ILE A 122 -15.21 16.06 1.78
C ILE A 122 -15.37 17.59 1.83
N ALA A 123 -16.44 18.12 1.24
CA ALA A 123 -16.69 19.56 1.20
C ALA A 123 -16.81 20.16 2.61
N LYS A 124 -17.51 19.47 3.52
CA LYS A 124 -17.63 19.88 4.93
C LYS A 124 -16.29 19.92 5.64
N GLU A 125 -15.42 18.94 5.44
CA GLU A 125 -14.12 18.92 6.09
C GLU A 125 -13.19 19.99 5.50
N VAL A 126 -13.18 20.16 4.18
CA VAL A 126 -12.39 21.20 3.51
C VAL A 126 -12.78 22.60 3.96
N ALA A 127 -14.07 22.85 4.20
CA ALA A 127 -14.56 24.12 4.72
C ALA A 127 -14.04 24.45 6.14
N LYS A 128 -13.67 23.44 6.95
CA LYS A 128 -13.03 23.65 8.26
C LYS A 128 -11.55 24.04 8.15
N GLY A 129 -10.95 23.80 6.98
CA GLY A 129 -9.53 24.02 6.74
C GLY A 129 -8.64 22.82 7.09
N PRO A 130 -7.31 22.99 6.99
CA PRO A 130 -6.33 21.93 7.22
C PRO A 130 -6.37 21.37 8.64
N ASN A 131 -6.46 20.04 8.72
CA ASN A 131 -6.47 19.27 9.96
C ASN A 131 -5.24 18.34 10.09
N PHE A 132 -4.35 18.32 9.09
CA PHE A 132 -3.18 17.45 9.05
C PHE A 132 -1.94 18.13 8.45
N SER A 133 -0.77 17.90 9.06
CA SER A 133 0.55 18.27 8.54
C SER A 133 0.62 19.71 7.97
N GLY A 134 0.06 20.66 8.71
CA GLY A 134 0.06 22.09 8.44
C GLY A 134 -0.94 22.55 7.38
N TYR A 135 -1.13 21.79 6.30
CA TYR A 135 -1.85 22.26 5.13
C TYR A 135 -2.69 21.21 4.40
N TYR A 136 -2.76 19.97 4.90
CA TYR A 136 -3.61 18.94 4.32
C TYR A 136 -4.95 18.87 5.02
N VAL A 137 -5.97 18.47 4.26
CA VAL A 137 -7.30 18.14 4.77
C VAL A 137 -7.50 16.65 4.61
N VAL A 138 -7.92 15.99 5.69
CA VAL A 138 -8.20 14.56 5.72
C VAL A 138 -9.64 14.34 6.14
N PRO A 139 -10.59 14.26 5.18
CA PRO A 139 -11.93 13.77 5.44
C PRO A 139 -11.95 12.25 5.56
N SER A 140 -12.83 11.74 6.41
CA SER A 140 -13.07 10.31 6.60
C SER A 140 -14.57 9.99 6.56
N TRP A 141 -14.92 8.82 6.02
CA TRP A 141 -16.29 8.31 5.95
C TRP A 141 -16.31 6.79 6.20
N GLY A 142 -17.48 6.24 6.50
CA GLY A 142 -17.65 4.79 6.65
C GLY A 142 -17.75 4.07 5.30
N CYS A 143 -17.14 2.89 5.21
CA CYS A 143 -17.25 1.95 4.07
C CYS A 143 -18.03 0.67 4.41
N GLY A 144 -18.56 0.54 5.64
CA GLY A 144 -19.32 -0.64 6.10
C GLY A 144 -19.20 -0.87 7.61
N THR A 145 -19.45 -2.09 8.08
CA THR A 145 -19.64 -2.47 9.50
C THR A 145 -18.57 -1.96 10.47
N LEU A 146 -17.29 -1.98 10.07
CA LEU A 146 -16.17 -1.45 10.86
C LEU A 146 -15.19 -0.60 10.01
N CYS A 147 -15.32 -0.65 8.69
CA CYS A 147 -14.40 -0.02 7.76
C CYS A 147 -14.60 1.50 7.74
N GLN A 148 -13.50 2.24 7.79
CA GLN A 148 -13.44 3.66 7.45
C GLN A 148 -12.49 3.89 6.28
N GLU A 149 -12.87 4.79 5.40
CA GLU A 149 -12.05 5.30 4.31
C GLU A 149 -11.73 6.76 4.55
N SER A 150 -10.59 7.21 4.06
CA SER A 150 -10.19 8.62 4.10
C SER A 150 -9.65 9.08 2.75
N ALA A 151 -9.77 10.38 2.50
CA ALA A 151 -9.01 11.04 1.44
C ALA A 151 -7.92 11.90 2.06
N ILE A 152 -6.89 12.20 1.26
CA ILE A 152 -5.87 13.18 1.64
C ILE A 152 -5.83 14.22 0.54
N ILE A 153 -6.15 15.46 0.92
CA ILE A 153 -6.34 16.57 0.01
C ILE A 153 -5.28 17.62 0.32
N ASN A 154 -4.56 18.05 -0.71
CA ASN A 154 -3.63 19.14 -0.59
C ASN A 154 -4.42 20.45 -0.44
N GLY A 155 -4.46 21.02 0.76
CA GLY A 155 -5.24 22.23 1.04
C GLY A 155 -4.74 23.47 0.29
N LYS A 156 -3.52 23.50 -0.24
CA LYS A 156 -3.01 24.62 -1.05
C LYS A 156 -3.56 24.59 -2.48
N THR A 157 -3.77 23.39 -3.03
CA THR A 157 -4.08 23.21 -4.45
C THR A 157 -5.47 22.64 -4.70
N GLY A 158 -6.12 22.07 -3.68
CA GLY A 158 -7.41 21.39 -3.79
C GLY A 158 -7.31 19.97 -4.35
N LYS A 159 -6.10 19.50 -4.69
CA LYS A 159 -5.89 18.19 -5.31
C LYS A 159 -6.16 17.06 -4.33
N ILE A 160 -6.90 16.06 -4.77
CA ILE A 160 -7.11 14.79 -4.05
C ILE A 160 -5.88 13.94 -4.32
N LEU A 161 -4.95 13.90 -3.37
CA LEU A 161 -3.74 13.09 -3.49
C LEU A 161 -4.08 11.62 -3.30
N ILE A 162 -4.89 11.31 -2.28
CA ILE A 162 -5.32 9.96 -1.97
C ILE A 162 -6.81 9.93 -1.81
N PHE A 163 -7.40 8.84 -2.28
CA PHE A 163 -8.78 8.53 -2.05
C PHE A 163 -8.94 7.05 -1.66
N GLY A 164 -9.84 6.79 -0.70
CA GLY A 164 -10.12 5.42 -0.25
C GLY A 164 -9.01 4.82 0.60
N PHE A 165 -8.28 5.65 1.37
CA PHE A 165 -7.31 5.15 2.34
C PHE A 165 -8.04 4.38 3.44
N ALA A 166 -7.99 3.04 3.38
CA ALA A 166 -8.75 2.17 4.25
C ALA A 166 -8.15 2.01 5.65
N SER A 167 -9.03 1.90 6.64
CA SER A 167 -8.73 1.61 8.04
C SER A 167 -9.86 0.80 8.66
N GLN A 168 -9.56 -0.08 9.61
CA GLN A 168 -10.57 -0.89 10.32
C GLN A 168 -11.05 -0.21 11.61
N TYR A 169 -10.22 0.64 12.20
CA TYR A 169 -10.52 1.36 13.43
C TYR A 169 -10.15 2.84 13.31
N GLY A 170 -10.29 3.37 12.09
CA GLY A 170 -10.04 4.78 11.80
C GLY A 170 -8.58 5.19 11.83
N ILE A 171 -8.38 6.51 11.90
CA ILE A 171 -7.08 7.15 11.82
C ILE A 171 -6.85 8.12 12.98
N GLU A 172 -5.59 8.41 13.27
CA GLU A 172 -5.19 9.50 14.15
C GLU A 172 -4.18 10.40 13.43
N ILE A 173 -4.49 11.69 13.42
CA ILE A 173 -3.75 12.75 12.75
C ILE A 173 -3.74 13.98 13.66
N LYS A 174 -2.73 14.84 13.48
CA LYS A 174 -2.73 16.17 14.08
C LYS A 174 -2.38 17.22 13.04
N LYS A 175 -2.94 18.42 13.21
CA LYS A 175 -2.67 19.56 12.32
C LYS A 175 -1.20 19.96 12.35
N ASP A 176 -0.54 19.84 13.49
CA ASP A 176 0.84 20.22 13.77
C ASP A 176 1.82 19.05 13.65
N SER A 177 1.43 17.95 12.99
CA SER A 177 2.32 16.81 12.81
C SER A 177 2.19 16.18 11.42
N LYS A 178 3.31 15.70 10.88
CA LYS A 178 3.38 14.91 9.64
C LYS A 178 3.02 13.44 9.84
N LEU A 179 2.91 12.99 11.09
CA LEU A 179 2.64 11.59 11.43
C LEU A 179 1.16 11.26 11.19
N PHE A 180 0.91 10.14 10.52
CA PHE A 180 -0.41 9.60 10.24
C PHE A 180 -0.49 8.17 10.73
N ILE A 181 -1.42 7.90 11.64
CA ILE A 181 -1.55 6.60 12.30
C ILE A 181 -2.85 5.95 11.85
N VAL A 182 -2.76 4.72 11.36
CA VAL A 182 -3.90 3.89 10.96
C VAL A 182 -4.15 2.86 12.04
N ASN A 183 -5.41 2.69 12.45
CA ASN A 183 -5.82 1.82 13.56
C ASN A 183 -5.11 2.22 14.89
N PRO A 184 -5.25 3.49 15.33
CA PRO A 184 -4.58 4.00 16.51
C PRO A 184 -5.05 3.25 17.77
N LYS A 185 -4.14 3.05 18.73
CA LYS A 185 -4.39 2.23 19.95
C LYS A 185 -5.68 2.57 20.67
N LYS A 186 -6.02 3.87 20.75
CA LYS A 186 -7.22 4.36 21.42
C LYS A 186 -8.55 3.91 20.78
N ASN A 187 -8.54 3.53 19.51
CA ASN A 187 -9.73 3.09 18.77
C ASN A 187 -9.84 1.56 18.71
N ILE A 188 -8.82 0.83 19.13
CA ILE A 188 -8.81 -0.63 19.05
C ILE A 188 -9.55 -1.22 20.25
N PRO A 189 -10.50 -2.15 20.03
CA PRO A 189 -11.15 -2.88 21.11
C PRO A 189 -10.19 -3.82 21.85
N SER A 190 -10.63 -4.35 22.99
CA SER A 190 -9.86 -5.37 23.71
C SER A 190 -9.86 -6.70 22.95
N GLU A 191 -8.82 -7.52 23.15
CA GLU A 191 -8.64 -8.78 22.42
C GLU A 191 -9.86 -9.72 22.53
N ASN A 192 -10.53 -9.75 23.67
CA ASN A 192 -11.73 -10.57 23.90
C ASN A 192 -12.99 -10.08 23.15
N GLN A 193 -12.93 -8.94 22.47
CA GLN A 193 -14.06 -8.34 21.75
C GLN A 193 -13.96 -8.52 20.23
N VAL A 194 -12.91 -9.17 19.73
CA VAL A 194 -12.63 -9.33 18.31
C VAL A 194 -12.53 -10.79 17.89
N SER A 195 -12.84 -11.08 16.62
CA SER A 195 -12.77 -12.43 16.09
C SER A 195 -11.33 -12.98 16.08
N SER A 196 -11.16 -14.30 16.06
CA SER A 196 -9.82 -14.92 15.92
C SER A 196 -9.11 -14.47 14.65
N GLU A 197 -9.86 -14.29 13.56
CA GLU A 197 -9.33 -13.80 12.29
C GLU A 197 -8.79 -12.37 12.44
N GLU A 198 -9.57 -11.48 13.05
CA GLU A 198 -9.15 -10.10 13.25
C GLU A 198 -7.94 -10.02 14.20
N ARG A 199 -7.91 -10.84 15.25
CA ARG A 199 -6.73 -10.93 16.13
C ARG A 199 -5.45 -11.28 15.38
N SER A 200 -5.56 -12.14 14.37
CA SER A 200 -4.41 -12.63 13.60
C SER A 200 -3.97 -11.69 12.46
N THR A 201 -4.85 -10.76 12.03
CA THR A 201 -4.67 -9.96 10.82
C THR A 201 -4.63 -8.45 11.07
N LEU A 202 -5.19 -7.95 12.17
CA LEU A 202 -5.26 -6.53 12.44
C LEU A 202 -3.87 -5.95 12.68
N THR A 203 -3.52 -4.95 11.87
CA THR A 203 -2.25 -4.23 11.97
C THR A 203 -2.46 -2.75 12.27
N ARG A 204 -1.47 -2.14 12.91
CA ARG A 204 -1.33 -0.69 13.03
C ARG A 204 -0.21 -0.25 12.12
N SER A 205 -0.42 0.85 11.40
CA SER A 205 0.57 1.39 10.48
C SER A 205 0.80 2.87 10.74
N TYR A 206 2.06 3.28 10.64
CA TYR A 206 2.53 4.64 10.88
C TYR A 206 3.15 5.16 9.60
N TYR A 207 2.72 6.34 9.17
CA TYR A 207 3.21 6.97 7.96
C TYR A 207 3.66 8.40 8.22
N VAL A 208 4.58 8.88 7.40
CA VAL A 208 4.91 10.30 7.30
C VAL A 208 4.51 10.81 5.91
N LEU A 209 3.81 11.94 5.86
CA LEU A 209 3.48 12.62 4.61
C LEU A 209 4.56 13.65 4.28
N GLU A 210 5.31 13.41 3.20
CA GLU A 210 6.36 14.33 2.73
C GLU A 210 6.33 14.46 1.21
N ASN A 211 6.39 15.70 0.73
CA ASN A 211 6.36 16.01 -0.71
C ASN A 211 5.16 15.36 -1.41
N ASP A 212 3.96 15.51 -0.83
CA ASP A 212 2.70 14.92 -1.32
C ASP A 212 2.72 13.38 -1.44
N ARG A 213 3.61 12.69 -0.72
CA ARG A 213 3.71 11.23 -0.68
C ARG A 213 3.73 10.69 0.74
N PHE A 214 2.94 9.65 1.02
CA PHE A 214 3.08 8.89 2.26
C PHE A 214 4.21 7.88 2.15
N ASN A 215 5.07 7.91 3.15
CA ASN A 215 6.08 6.88 3.38
C ASN A 215 5.68 6.12 4.65
N LEU A 216 5.58 4.79 4.59
CA LEU A 216 5.38 3.99 5.80
C LEU A 216 6.68 4.04 6.60
N LEU A 217 6.54 4.36 7.87
CA LEU A 217 7.61 4.32 8.84
C LEU A 217 7.68 2.95 9.51
N CYS A 218 6.52 2.42 9.90
CA CYS A 218 6.43 1.16 10.62
C CYS A 218 5.03 0.55 10.52
N ARG A 219 4.97 -0.77 10.56
CA ARG A 219 3.73 -1.54 10.69
C ARG A 219 3.94 -2.66 11.71
N GLU A 220 2.97 -2.84 12.59
CA GLU A 220 2.99 -3.88 13.62
C GLU A 220 1.64 -4.60 13.69
N PHE A 221 1.66 -5.84 14.19
CA PHE A 221 0.42 -6.46 14.65
C PHE A 221 -0.12 -5.71 15.87
N VAL A 222 -1.45 -5.65 15.96
CA VAL A 222 -2.10 -5.02 17.12
C VAL A 222 -2.16 -5.98 18.31
N TYR A 223 -2.41 -7.26 18.06
CA TYR A 223 -2.46 -8.31 19.06
C TYR A 223 -1.23 -9.20 18.95
N LYS A 224 -0.80 -9.77 20.09
CA LYS A 224 0.30 -10.74 20.09
C LYS A 224 -0.17 -12.02 19.39
N LYS A 225 0.70 -12.58 18.56
CA LYS A 225 0.48 -13.90 17.95
C LYS A 225 0.87 -15.00 18.92
#